data_AF-A0A931URF9-F1
#
_entry.id   AF-A0A931URF9-F1
#
_cell.length_a   1.000
_cell.length_b   1.000
_cell.length_c   1.000
_cell.angle_alpha   90.00
_cell.angle_beta   90.00
_cell.angle_gamma   90.00
#
_symmetry.space_group_name_H-M   'P 1'
#
loop_
_entity.id
_entity.type
_entity.pdbx_description
1 polymer ?
#
loop_
_entity_poly.entity_id
_entity_poly.type
_entity_poly.pdbx_seq_one_letter_code
_entity_poly.pdbx_strand_id
1 'polypeptide(L)'
;MFLLNQAQAVRERRGKLPRGTLAEAWPDLFEAGLFWVPEASKALLDQAGGPLTPVLSVQEAAVPIFYPIPPTHPDSLPETGSLLARVLAGHGIAVAWVGAGEALDRVPVEPVSMEDAFFFLRRAGGPVNHLWRLFRSRDDARAYAAKELRGVAEAEPWAGGLPASFEELLHRCRGGPPSGDGRPPVPGDA
;
A
#
# COMPACT_ATOMS: atom_id res chain seq x y z
N MET A 1 6.40 -1.49 5.47
CA MET A 1 5.03 -1.77 5.93
C MET A 1 5.00 -2.95 6.89
N PHE A 2 4.16 -2.89 7.92
CA PHE A 2 4.06 -3.95 8.93
C PHE A 2 2.61 -4.40 9.14
N LEU A 3 2.42 -5.71 9.30
CA LEU A 3 1.17 -6.30 9.75
C LEU A 3 1.27 -6.63 11.23
N LEU A 4 0.40 -6.06 12.05
CA LEU A 4 0.37 -6.24 13.51
C LEU A 4 -0.92 -6.97 13.92
N ASN A 5 -0.82 -7.92 14.86
CA ASN A 5 -1.99 -8.58 15.47
C ASN A 5 -2.34 -8.03 16.88
N GLN A 6 -1.67 -6.96 17.32
CA GLN A 6 -1.87 -6.36 18.64
C GLN A 6 -2.85 -5.18 18.61
N ALA A 7 -4.07 -5.41 18.09
CA ALA A 7 -5.09 -4.38 17.87
C ALA A 7 -5.32 -3.45 19.07
N GLN A 8 -5.40 -4.01 20.28
CA GLN A 8 -5.61 -3.24 21.50
C GLN A 8 -4.44 -2.31 21.80
N ALA A 9 -3.20 -2.82 21.71
CA ALA A 9 -2.00 -2.02 21.93
C ALA A 9 -1.89 -0.88 20.91
N VAL A 10 -2.22 -1.13 19.63
CA VAL A 10 -2.25 -0.09 18.60
C VAL A 10 -3.24 1.02 18.99
N ARG A 11 -4.46 0.68 19.39
CA ARG A 11 -5.49 1.67 19.79
C ARG A 11 -5.08 2.48 21.01
N GLU A 12 -4.61 1.80 22.06
CA GLU A 12 -4.17 2.46 23.30
C GLU A 12 -3.02 3.43 23.06
N ARG A 13 -2.04 3.03 22.26
CA ARG A 13 -0.84 3.84 22.00
C ARG A 13 -1.13 5.01 21.09
N ARG A 14 -2.03 4.87 20.11
CA ARG A 14 -2.55 6.03 19.34
C ARG A 14 -3.16 7.08 20.27
N GLY A 15 -3.88 6.66 21.32
CA GLY A 15 -4.45 7.56 22.33
C GLY A 15 -3.42 8.28 23.20
N LYS A 16 -2.17 7.80 23.25
CA LYS A 16 -1.06 8.40 24.02
C LYS A 16 -0.22 9.38 23.21
N LEU A 17 -0.43 9.47 21.90
CA LEU A 17 0.37 10.34 21.05
C LEU A 17 0.06 11.82 21.33
N PRO A 18 1.06 12.72 21.17
CA PRO A 18 0.82 14.15 21.27
C PRO A 18 -0.28 14.62 20.32
N ARG A 19 -1.00 15.68 20.71
CA ARG A 19 -2.01 16.31 19.85
C ARG A 19 -1.37 16.74 18.53
N GLY A 20 -2.05 16.42 17.42
CA GLY A 20 -1.57 16.72 16.06
C GLY A 20 -0.67 15.64 15.47
N THR A 21 -0.19 14.68 16.25
CA THR A 21 0.56 13.52 15.75
C THR A 21 -0.42 12.43 15.31
N LEU A 22 -0.29 11.98 14.06
CA LEU A 22 -1.06 10.86 13.52
C LEU A 22 -0.16 9.65 13.33
N ALA A 23 -0.44 8.57 14.06
CA ALA A 23 0.03 7.24 13.68
C ALA A 23 -1.09 6.54 12.91
N GLU A 24 -0.82 6.26 11.65
CA GLU A 24 -1.72 5.55 10.77
C GLU A 24 -1.70 4.05 11.06
N ALA A 25 -2.88 3.47 11.14
CA ALA A 25 -3.07 2.05 11.30
C ALA A 25 -4.39 1.69 10.63
N TRP A 26 -4.32 0.92 9.56
CA TRP A 26 -5.45 0.52 8.73
C TRP A 26 -5.87 -0.91 9.12
N PRO A 27 -7.12 -1.14 9.54
CA PRO A 27 -7.57 -2.49 9.86
C PRO A 27 -7.58 -3.32 8.58
N ASP A 28 -7.09 -4.57 8.66
CA ASP A 28 -7.27 -5.51 7.57
C ASP A 28 -8.76 -5.79 7.39
N LEU A 29 -9.25 -5.70 6.14
CA LEU A 29 -10.67 -5.81 5.85
C LEU A 29 -11.16 -7.26 5.81
N PHE A 30 -10.24 -8.22 5.67
CA PHE A 30 -10.55 -9.64 5.50
C PHE A 30 -10.16 -10.46 6.74
N GLU A 31 -9.19 -9.97 7.53
CA GLU A 31 -8.71 -10.63 8.74
C GLU A 31 -8.90 -9.75 9.99
N ALA A 32 -9.94 -10.07 10.78
CA ALA A 32 -10.26 -9.33 11.99
C ALA A 32 -9.11 -9.35 13.01
N GLY A 33 -8.83 -8.18 13.60
CA GLY A 33 -7.80 -8.02 14.63
C GLY A 33 -6.40 -7.73 14.09
N LEU A 34 -6.23 -7.70 12.77
CA LEU A 34 -4.98 -7.32 12.12
C LEU A 34 -4.98 -5.85 11.67
N PHE A 35 -3.80 -5.24 11.67
CA PHE A 35 -3.59 -3.86 11.23
C PHE A 35 -2.37 -3.75 10.33
N TRP A 36 -2.53 -3.09 9.19
CA TRP A 36 -1.45 -2.60 8.35
C TRP A 36 -0.98 -1.23 8.82
N VAL A 37 0.31 -1.13 9.11
CA VAL A 37 0.93 0.05 9.73
C VAL A 37 2.15 0.48 8.91
N PRO A 38 2.22 1.76 8.47
CA PRO A 38 3.42 2.33 7.88
C PRO A 38 4.61 2.31 8.82
N GLU A 39 5.83 2.28 8.28
CA GLU A 39 7.04 2.21 9.12
C GLU A 39 7.15 3.40 10.10
N ALA A 40 6.94 4.62 9.61
CA ALA A 40 6.91 5.82 10.44
C ALA A 40 5.85 5.75 11.55
N SER A 41 4.67 5.19 11.25
CA SER A 41 3.60 5.03 12.23
C SER A 41 3.93 3.95 13.26
N LYS A 42 4.58 2.85 12.85
CA LYS A 42 5.06 1.83 13.78
C LYS A 42 6.09 2.42 14.75
N ALA A 43 7.04 3.22 14.24
CA ALA A 43 8.04 3.87 15.09
C ALA A 43 7.39 4.78 16.16
N LEU A 44 6.36 5.54 15.81
CA LEU A 44 5.59 6.36 16.77
C LEU A 44 4.89 5.49 17.83
N LEU A 45 4.27 4.38 17.41
CA LEU A 45 3.61 3.45 18.33
C LEU A 45 4.61 2.72 19.25
N ASP A 46 5.79 2.40 18.74
CA ASP A 46 6.85 1.79 19.52
C ASP A 46 7.38 2.76 20.59
N GLN A 47 7.56 4.04 20.25
CA GLN A 47 7.96 5.07 21.21
C GLN A 47 6.92 5.28 22.32
N ALA A 48 5.63 5.16 21.99
CA ALA A 48 4.54 5.37 22.94
C ALA A 48 4.31 4.18 23.92
N GLY A 49 4.91 3.01 23.70
CA GLY A 49 4.62 1.84 24.54
C GLY A 49 5.58 0.64 24.46
N GLY A 50 6.76 0.80 23.86
CA GLY A 50 7.75 -0.26 23.63
C GLY A 50 7.55 -0.99 22.28
N PRO A 51 8.51 -1.82 21.82
CA PRO A 51 8.42 -2.43 20.49
C PRO A 51 7.17 -3.29 20.27
N LEU A 52 6.47 -3.10 19.15
CA LEU A 52 5.45 -4.01 18.62
C LEU A 52 6.11 -5.02 17.68
N THR A 53 5.84 -6.31 17.90
CA THR A 53 6.36 -7.38 17.04
C THR A 53 5.44 -7.57 15.82
N PRO A 54 5.93 -7.34 14.60
CA PRO A 54 5.13 -7.57 13.42
C PRO A 54 4.95 -9.07 13.13
N VAL A 55 3.76 -9.45 12.66
CA VAL A 55 3.46 -10.79 12.13
C VAL A 55 4.07 -10.92 10.73
N LEU A 56 4.08 -9.83 9.97
CA LEU A 56 4.66 -9.76 8.63
C LEU A 56 5.26 -8.37 8.39
N SER A 57 6.34 -8.33 7.61
CA SER A 57 6.90 -7.10 7.04
C SER A 57 6.82 -7.17 5.52
N VAL A 58 6.37 -6.08 4.91
CA VAL A 58 6.27 -5.91 3.46
C VAL A 58 7.04 -4.64 3.10
N GLN A 59 7.96 -4.73 2.14
CA GLN A 59 8.67 -3.55 1.63
C GLN A 59 7.68 -2.64 0.89
N GLU A 60 7.77 -1.33 1.08
CA GLU A 60 6.87 -0.38 0.38
C GLU A 60 6.97 -0.51 -1.14
N ALA A 61 8.17 -0.72 -1.68
CA ALA A 61 8.41 -0.94 -3.10
C ALA A 61 7.74 -2.21 -3.68
N ALA A 62 7.25 -3.13 -2.83
CA ALA A 62 6.58 -4.34 -3.28
C ALA A 62 5.17 -4.07 -3.84
N VAL A 63 4.55 -2.94 -3.48
CA VAL A 63 3.20 -2.55 -3.93
C VAL A 63 3.32 -1.36 -4.88
N PRO A 64 3.27 -1.57 -6.21
CA PRO A 64 3.46 -0.49 -7.18
C PRO A 64 2.33 0.53 -7.13
N ILE A 65 2.70 1.82 -7.18
CA ILE A 65 1.79 2.95 -7.38
C ILE A 65 1.94 3.42 -8.82
N PHE A 66 0.83 3.52 -9.54
CA PHE A 66 0.80 3.98 -10.92
C PHE A 66 0.15 5.36 -11.04
N TYR A 67 0.85 6.27 -11.70
CA TYR A 67 0.35 7.58 -12.06
C TYR A 67 0.31 7.67 -13.58
N PRO A 68 -0.88 7.52 -14.23
CA PRO A 68 -0.98 7.57 -15.69
C PRO A 68 -0.61 8.95 -16.26
N ILE A 69 -0.81 9.99 -15.45
CA ILE A 69 -0.41 11.37 -15.71
C ILE A 69 0.10 11.97 -14.39
N PRO A 70 0.85 13.07 -14.43
CA PRO A 70 1.24 13.79 -13.22
C PRO A 70 0.02 14.21 -12.38
N PRO A 71 0.00 13.94 -11.07
CA PRO A 71 -1.14 14.25 -10.23
C PRO A 71 -1.35 15.76 -10.07
N THR A 72 -2.61 16.18 -10.10
CA THR A 72 -3.00 17.54 -9.70
C THR A 72 -3.00 17.65 -8.17
N HIS A 73 -2.73 18.83 -7.62
CA HIS A 73 -2.62 19.07 -6.17
C HIS A 73 -1.64 18.14 -5.43
N PRO A 74 -0.35 18.08 -5.82
CA PRO A 74 0.62 17.16 -5.22
C PRO A 74 0.77 17.35 -3.70
N ASP A 75 0.58 18.57 -3.19
CA ASP A 75 0.65 18.87 -1.75
C ASP A 75 -0.50 18.23 -0.93
N SER A 76 -1.57 17.78 -1.61
CA SER A 76 -2.69 17.06 -1.00
C SER A 76 -2.57 15.54 -1.11
N LEU A 77 -1.53 15.03 -1.80
CA LEU A 77 -1.30 13.59 -1.92
C LEU A 77 -1.07 12.98 -0.52
N PRO A 78 -1.69 11.81 -0.26
CA PRO A 78 -1.42 11.09 0.97
C PRO A 78 0.04 10.70 1.06
N GLU A 79 0.52 10.52 2.29
CA GLU A 79 1.83 9.93 2.52
C GLU A 79 1.88 8.52 1.89
N THR A 80 3.00 8.17 1.25
CA THR A 80 3.14 6.89 0.52
C THR A 80 2.78 5.71 1.42
N GLY A 81 3.30 5.66 2.64
CA GLY A 81 2.99 4.59 3.58
C GLY A 81 1.50 4.48 3.91
N SER A 82 0.77 5.60 4.00
CA SER A 82 -0.68 5.63 4.21
C SER A 82 -1.42 4.91 3.10
N LEU A 83 -1.13 5.32 1.86
CA LEU A 83 -1.73 4.77 0.65
C LEU A 83 -1.46 3.27 0.56
N LEU A 84 -0.20 2.86 0.76
CA LEU A 84 0.16 1.45 0.68
C LEU A 84 -0.45 0.61 1.81
N ALA A 85 -0.55 1.14 3.04
CA ALA A 85 -1.27 0.46 4.12
C ALA A 85 -2.74 0.24 3.77
N ARG A 86 -3.39 1.26 3.20
CA ARG A 86 -4.78 1.18 2.76
C ARG A 86 -4.98 0.14 1.65
N VAL A 87 -4.03 0.04 0.72
CA VAL A 87 -4.03 -0.95 -0.37
C VAL A 87 -3.87 -2.36 0.20
N LEU A 88 -2.87 -2.57 1.06
CA LEU A 88 -2.63 -3.88 1.70
C LEU A 88 -3.81 -4.32 2.58
N ALA A 89 -4.42 -3.40 3.33
CA ALA A 89 -5.63 -3.66 4.11
C ALA A 89 -6.82 -4.12 3.25
N GLY A 90 -6.88 -3.67 1.99
CA GLY A 90 -7.84 -4.12 1.00
C GLY A 90 -7.40 -5.34 0.18
N HIS A 91 -6.32 -6.02 0.60
CA HIS A 91 -5.67 -7.13 -0.11
C HIS A 91 -5.30 -6.77 -1.56
N GLY A 92 -4.94 -5.50 -1.77
CA GLY A 92 -4.49 -5.00 -3.06
C GLY A 92 -3.02 -5.34 -3.34
N ILE A 93 -2.72 -5.59 -4.60
CA ILE A 93 -1.38 -5.86 -5.13
C ILE A 93 -0.72 -4.64 -5.76
N ALA A 94 -1.52 -3.62 -6.09
CA ALA A 94 -1.08 -2.37 -6.71
C ALA A 94 -2.19 -1.32 -6.56
N VAL A 95 -1.87 -0.08 -6.91
CA VAL A 95 -2.83 1.02 -6.93
C VAL A 95 -2.54 2.00 -8.06
N ALA A 96 -3.57 2.58 -8.65
CA ALA A 96 -3.46 3.64 -9.64
C ALA A 96 -4.15 4.92 -9.15
N TRP A 97 -3.52 6.06 -9.40
CA TRP A 97 -4.16 7.36 -9.24
C TRP A 97 -5.15 7.60 -10.37
N VAL A 98 -6.36 8.05 -10.02
CA VAL A 98 -7.44 8.31 -10.99
C VAL A 98 -7.62 9.81 -11.22
N GLY A 99 -7.61 10.61 -10.16
CA GLY A 99 -7.88 12.05 -10.23
C GLY A 99 -7.96 12.72 -8.87
N ALA A 100 -8.21 14.02 -8.85
CA ALA A 100 -8.42 14.80 -7.62
C ALA A 100 -9.31 16.02 -7.88
N GLY A 101 -10.07 16.45 -6.86
CA GLY A 101 -10.90 17.67 -6.89
C GLY A 101 -11.90 17.71 -8.05
N GLU A 102 -12.05 18.87 -8.70
CA GLU A 102 -12.99 19.12 -9.80
C GLU A 102 -12.75 18.22 -11.04
N ALA A 103 -11.55 17.64 -11.18
CA ALA A 103 -11.28 16.66 -12.23
C ALA A 103 -12.06 15.35 -12.06
N LEU A 104 -12.64 15.12 -10.87
CA LEU A 104 -13.42 13.93 -10.53
C LEU A 104 -14.91 14.02 -10.88
N ASP A 105 -15.41 15.16 -11.38
CA ASP A 105 -16.81 15.36 -11.78
C ASP A 105 -17.30 14.40 -12.88
N ARG A 106 -16.40 13.56 -13.41
CA ARG A 106 -16.66 12.57 -14.46
C ARG A 106 -16.41 11.12 -14.03
N VAL A 107 -16.14 10.85 -12.75
CA VAL A 107 -15.88 9.48 -12.29
C VAL A 107 -17.19 8.69 -12.16
N PRO A 108 -17.28 7.49 -12.74
CA PRO A 108 -18.56 6.78 -12.88
C PRO A 108 -19.06 6.05 -11.62
N VAL A 109 -18.25 5.88 -10.57
CA VAL A 109 -18.65 5.13 -9.36
C VAL A 109 -18.08 5.81 -8.10
N GLU A 110 -18.97 6.33 -7.26
CA GLU A 110 -18.61 6.84 -5.94
C GLU A 110 -18.37 5.66 -4.97
N PRO A 111 -17.22 5.59 -4.29
CA PRO A 111 -16.97 4.59 -3.26
C PRO A 111 -17.94 4.72 -2.08
N VAL A 112 -18.58 3.64 -1.70
CA VAL A 112 -19.54 3.57 -0.59
C VAL A 112 -19.02 2.72 0.58
N SER A 113 -18.01 1.89 0.34
CA SER A 113 -17.43 0.95 1.31
C SER A 113 -15.90 1.00 1.33
N MET A 114 -15.31 0.59 2.46
CA MET A 114 -13.86 0.35 2.54
C MET A 114 -13.41 -0.84 1.68
N GLU A 115 -14.32 -1.76 1.34
CA GLU A 115 -14.01 -2.89 0.47
C GLU A 115 -13.99 -2.52 -1.02
N ASP A 116 -14.49 -1.33 -1.38
CA ASP A 116 -14.51 -0.90 -2.77
C ASP A 116 -13.10 -0.76 -3.33
N ALA A 117 -12.95 -1.11 -4.62
CA ALA A 117 -11.68 -0.99 -5.32
C ALA A 117 -11.29 0.48 -5.51
N PHE A 118 -12.28 1.34 -5.73
CA PHE A 118 -12.10 2.79 -5.73
C PHE A 118 -12.19 3.32 -4.30
N PHE A 119 -11.35 4.28 -3.95
CA PHE A 119 -11.42 4.94 -2.65
C PHE A 119 -10.80 6.33 -2.69
N PHE A 120 -11.31 7.22 -1.84
CA PHE A 120 -10.72 8.53 -1.61
C PHE A 120 -9.66 8.46 -0.52
N LEU A 121 -8.52 9.11 -0.77
CA LEU A 121 -7.50 9.32 0.24
C LEU A 121 -6.79 10.66 0.01
N ARG A 122 -6.48 11.34 1.11
CA ARG A 122 -5.76 12.62 1.11
C ARG A 122 -4.73 12.65 2.21
N ARG A 123 -3.77 13.57 2.09
CA ARG A 123 -2.93 14.00 3.21
C ARG A 123 -3.78 14.42 4.40
N ALA A 124 -3.39 14.04 5.61
CA ALA A 124 -3.99 14.58 6.82
C ALA A 124 -3.86 16.12 6.83
N GLY A 125 -4.99 16.82 6.94
CA GLY A 125 -5.03 18.29 6.85
C GLY A 125 -4.98 18.88 5.43
N GLY A 126 -4.81 18.06 4.39
CA GLY A 126 -4.82 18.50 3.00
C GLY A 126 -6.23 18.90 2.52
N PRO A 127 -6.38 19.92 1.66
CA PRO A 127 -7.69 20.42 1.24
C PRO A 127 -8.40 19.52 0.22
N VAL A 128 -7.68 18.69 -0.56
CA VAL A 128 -8.23 17.96 -1.70
C VAL A 128 -8.17 16.45 -1.49
N ASN A 129 -9.25 15.74 -1.85
CA ASN A 129 -9.27 14.27 -1.93
C ASN A 129 -8.78 13.80 -3.30
N HIS A 130 -7.93 12.77 -3.28
CA HIS A 130 -7.51 12.05 -4.47
C HIS A 130 -8.29 10.74 -4.55
N LEU A 131 -8.78 10.43 -5.74
CA LEU A 131 -9.37 9.14 -6.03
C LEU A 131 -8.28 8.17 -6.47
N TRP A 132 -8.31 7.00 -5.86
CA TRP A 132 -7.42 5.89 -6.12
C TRP A 132 -8.23 4.68 -6.52
N ARG A 133 -7.63 3.78 -7.29
CA ARG A 133 -8.15 2.44 -7.55
C ARG A 133 -7.11 1.42 -7.16
N LEU A 134 -7.40 0.57 -6.17
CA LEU A 134 -6.58 -0.61 -5.89
C LEU A 134 -6.91 -1.74 -6.86
N PHE A 135 -5.97 -2.65 -7.02
CA PHE A 135 -6.10 -3.85 -7.84
C PHE A 135 -5.85 -5.06 -6.96
N ARG A 136 -6.70 -6.09 -7.02
CA ARG A 136 -6.54 -7.33 -6.25
C ARG A 136 -5.93 -8.48 -7.05
N SER A 137 -5.95 -8.36 -8.38
CA SER A 137 -5.34 -9.34 -9.28
C SER A 137 -4.70 -8.65 -10.48
N ARG A 138 -3.74 -9.35 -11.09
CA ARG A 138 -3.11 -8.88 -12.33
C ARG A 138 -4.12 -8.75 -13.46
N ASP A 139 -5.07 -9.66 -13.55
CA ASP A 139 -6.07 -9.66 -14.63
C ASP A 139 -7.01 -8.46 -14.52
N ASP A 140 -7.39 -8.07 -13.30
CA ASP A 140 -8.14 -6.83 -13.06
C ASP A 140 -7.33 -5.59 -13.48
N ALA A 141 -6.05 -5.53 -13.15
CA ALA A 141 -5.17 -4.44 -13.58
C ALA A 141 -5.01 -4.37 -15.10
N ARG A 142 -4.87 -5.51 -15.77
CA ARG A 142 -4.80 -5.58 -17.24
C ARG A 142 -6.10 -5.13 -17.89
N ALA A 143 -7.25 -5.57 -17.37
CA ALA A 143 -8.55 -5.17 -17.88
C ALA A 143 -8.76 -3.66 -17.75
N TYR A 144 -8.39 -3.09 -16.61
CA TYR A 144 -8.43 -1.64 -16.39
C TYR A 144 -7.47 -0.89 -17.32
N ALA A 145 -6.22 -1.36 -17.46
CA ALA A 145 -5.24 -0.74 -18.33
C ALA A 145 -5.70 -0.69 -19.80
N ALA A 146 -6.25 -1.80 -20.31
CA ALA A 146 -6.73 -1.89 -21.69
C ALA A 146 -7.97 -1.02 -21.98
N LYS A 147 -8.80 -0.78 -20.95
CA LYS A 147 -10.06 -0.06 -21.09
C LYS A 147 -9.93 1.42 -20.74
N GLU A 148 -9.53 1.72 -19.50
CA GLU A 148 -9.57 3.05 -18.91
C GLU A 148 -8.27 3.84 -19.12
N LEU A 149 -7.15 3.14 -19.37
CA LEU A 149 -5.82 3.74 -19.60
C LEU A 149 -5.35 3.58 -21.06
N ARG A 150 -6.29 3.40 -22.00
CA ARG A 150 -5.97 3.23 -23.42
C ARG A 150 -5.16 4.42 -23.92
N GLY A 151 -4.01 4.14 -24.54
CA GLY A 151 -3.09 5.15 -25.07
C GLY A 151 -2.02 5.62 -24.09
N VAL A 152 -2.03 5.14 -22.84
CA VAL A 152 -0.92 5.33 -21.88
C VAL A 152 0.10 4.22 -22.11
N ALA A 153 1.27 4.58 -22.64
CA ALA A 153 2.28 3.61 -23.11
C ALA A 153 2.77 2.66 -21.99
N GLU A 154 2.86 3.17 -20.76
CA GLU A 154 3.37 2.46 -19.60
C GLU A 154 2.32 1.55 -18.94
N ALA A 155 1.03 1.71 -19.26
CA ALA A 155 -0.05 1.03 -18.54
C ALA A 155 -0.04 -0.50 -18.73
N GLU A 156 0.15 -0.97 -19.96
CA GLU A 156 0.21 -2.42 -20.22
C GLU A 156 1.46 -3.09 -19.62
N PRO A 157 2.69 -2.57 -19.81
CA PRO A 157 3.88 -3.11 -19.15
C PRO A 157 3.75 -3.11 -17.62
N TRP A 158 3.22 -2.02 -17.05
CA TRP A 158 2.99 -1.91 -15.61
C TRP A 158 2.04 -3.00 -15.11
N ALA A 159 0.84 -3.11 -15.71
CA ALA A 159 -0.14 -4.12 -15.33
C ALA A 159 0.40 -5.55 -15.54
N GLY A 160 1.19 -5.75 -16.61
CA GLY A 160 1.83 -7.03 -16.92
C GLY A 160 2.83 -7.51 -15.87
N GLY A 161 3.55 -6.58 -15.22
CA GLY A 161 4.59 -6.88 -14.23
C GLY A 161 4.08 -7.16 -12.81
N LEU A 162 2.79 -6.98 -12.54
CA LEU A 162 2.22 -7.17 -11.21
C LEU A 162 2.20 -8.65 -10.77
N PRO A 163 2.17 -8.92 -9.45
CA PRO A 163 1.82 -10.24 -8.92
C PRO A 163 0.45 -10.70 -9.42
N ALA A 164 0.21 -11.99 -9.59
CA ALA A 164 -1.09 -12.51 -9.99
C ALA A 164 -2.15 -12.32 -8.91
N SER A 165 -1.78 -12.44 -7.62
CA SER A 165 -2.66 -12.29 -6.46
C SER A 165 -1.94 -11.69 -5.23
N PHE A 166 -2.72 -11.40 -4.19
CA PHE A 166 -2.21 -10.91 -2.91
C PHE A 166 -1.29 -11.93 -2.21
N GLU A 167 -1.64 -13.21 -2.26
CA GLU A 167 -0.82 -14.30 -1.70
C GLU A 167 0.53 -14.38 -2.40
N GLU A 168 0.57 -14.20 -3.73
CA GLU A 168 1.81 -14.16 -4.48
C GLU A 168 2.66 -12.94 -4.07
N LEU A 169 2.05 -11.76 -3.91
CA LEU A 169 2.73 -10.58 -3.38
C LEU A 169 3.38 -10.89 -2.01
N LEU A 170 2.61 -11.46 -1.07
CA LEU A 170 3.13 -11.78 0.25
C LEU A 170 4.23 -12.83 0.21
N HIS A 171 4.11 -13.84 -0.68
CA HIS A 171 5.15 -14.85 -0.88
C HIS A 171 6.47 -14.22 -1.38
N ARG A 172 6.40 -13.33 -2.38
CA ARG A 172 7.57 -12.58 -2.88
C ARG A 172 8.23 -11.73 -1.78
N CYS A 173 7.44 -11.16 -0.87
CA CYS A 173 7.97 -10.37 0.24
C CYS A 173 8.63 -11.22 1.33
N ARG A 174 8.16 -12.46 1.54
CA ARG A 174 8.75 -13.41 2.49
C ARG A 174 10.03 -14.04 1.96
N GLY A 175 10.13 -14.21 0.64
CA GLY A 175 11.27 -14.82 -0.03
C GLY A 175 12.17 -13.80 -0.73
N GLY A 176 12.78 -12.87 0.01
CA GLY A 176 13.81 -11.97 -0.53
C GLY A 176 14.84 -12.71 -1.42
N PRO A 177 15.55 -12.02 -2.34
CA PRO A 177 16.36 -12.68 -3.37
C PRO A 177 17.28 -13.73 -2.71
N PRO A 178 17.55 -14.88 -3.36
CA PRO A 178 18.52 -15.83 -2.81
C PRO A 178 19.79 -15.02 -2.54
N SER A 179 20.27 -15.04 -1.30
CA SER A 179 21.60 -14.54 -0.99
C SER A 179 22.57 -15.26 -1.91
N GLY A 180 22.93 -14.60 -3.00
CA GLY A 180 23.91 -15.08 -3.95
C GLY A 180 25.27 -14.96 -3.29
N ASP A 181 25.60 -15.96 -2.48
CA ASP A 181 26.98 -16.34 -2.17
C ASP A 181 26.98 -17.80 -1.70
N GLY A 182 26.59 -18.66 -2.64
CA GLY A 182 26.80 -20.10 -2.57
C GLY A 182 27.93 -20.52 -3.51
N ARG A 183 29.03 -19.77 -3.59
CA ARG A 183 30.24 -20.27 -4.23
C ARG A 183 30.95 -21.17 -3.21
N PRO A 184 31.07 -22.49 -3.44
CA PRO A 184 31.85 -23.33 -2.55
C PRO A 184 33.33 -22.89 -2.59
N PRO A 185 34.08 -23.00 -1.48
CA PRO A 185 35.50 -22.68 -1.48
C PRO A 185 36.23 -23.59 -2.46
N VAL A 186 37.01 -22.97 -3.35
CA VAL A 186 37.96 -23.68 -4.21
C VAL A 186 39.01 -24.31 -3.29
N PRO A 187 39.24 -25.63 -3.32
CA PRO A 187 40.35 -26.23 -2.60
C PRO A 187 41.65 -25.69 -3.18
N GLY A 188 42.50 -25.11 -2.33
CA GLY A 188 43.85 -24.70 -2.72
C GLY A 188 44.70 -25.91 -3.05
N ASP A 189 45.36 -25.87 -4.21
CA ASP A 189 46.44 -26.79 -4.53
C ASP A 189 47.68 -26.45 -3.70
N ALA A 190 48.20 -27.47 -3.03
CA ALA A 190 49.52 -27.52 -2.42
C ALA A 190 50.57 -28.00 -3.44
#